data_AF-A0A3E2UDQ7-F1
#
_entry.id   AF-A0A3E2UDQ7-F1
#
_cell.length_a   1.000
_cell.length_b   1.000
_cell.length_c   1.000
_cell.angle_alpha   90.00
_cell.angle_beta   90.00
_cell.angle_gamma   90.00
#
_symmetry.space_group_name_H-M   'P 1'
#
loop_
_entity.id
_entity.type
_entity.pdbx_description
1 polymer ?
#
loop_
_entity_poly.entity_id
_entity_poly.type
_entity_poly.pdbx_seq_one_letter_code
_entity_poly.pdbx_strand_id
1 'polypeptide(L)' 'MNRDNDMGRNAEHYADPTPTAAMKNIRKEERQKDAATMLQISILVPLLRQVADLAGFEILGRIPLRDKVTGKEWR' A
#
# COMPACT_ATOMS: atom_id res chain seq x y z
N MET A 1 -1.83 10.89 28.07
CA MET A 1 -0.89 9.76 28.33
C MET A 1 -0.37 9.26 26.98
N ASN A 2 0.90 9.49 26.70
CA ASN A 2 1.56 9.17 25.42
C ASN A 2 1.79 7.65 25.32
N ARG A 3 1.06 6.97 24.42
CA ARG A 3 1.14 5.51 24.19
C ARG A 3 2.40 5.06 23.43
N ASP A 4 3.25 5.98 23.00
CA ASP A 4 4.46 5.68 22.22
C ASP A 4 5.69 5.27 23.06
N ASN A 5 5.66 5.49 24.38
CA ASN A 5 6.82 5.26 25.26
C ASN A 5 7.02 3.79 25.70
N ASP A 6 6.08 2.89 25.36
CA ASP A 6 6.04 1.52 25.88
C ASP A 6 6.55 0.46 24.88
N MET A 7 6.79 0.82 23.61
CA MET A 7 7.27 -0.13 22.58
C MET A 7 8.77 -0.43 22.65
N GLY A 8 9.53 0.30 23.46
CA GLY A 8 10.99 0.17 23.58
C GLY A 8 11.46 -0.60 24.82
N ARG A 9 10.53 -1.11 25.65
CA ARG A 9 10.87 -1.86 26.86
C ARG A 9 10.05 -3.15 26.94
N ASN A 10 10.65 -4.23 27.42
CA ASN A 10 9.94 -5.48 27.67
C ASN A 10 9.18 -5.44 29.03
N ALA A 11 8.44 -6.49 29.34
CA ALA A 11 7.69 -6.61 30.60
C ALA A 11 8.57 -6.55 31.86
N GLU A 12 9.88 -6.75 31.72
CA GLU A 12 10.89 -6.67 32.78
C GLU A 12 11.59 -5.29 32.83
N HIS A 13 11.07 -4.29 32.10
CA HIS A 13 11.58 -2.92 31.99
C HIS A 13 12.97 -2.75 31.36
N TYR A 14 13.56 -3.82 30.82
CA TYR A 14 14.77 -3.70 30.00
C TYR A 14 14.44 -3.07 28.66
N ALA A 15 15.36 -2.25 28.14
CA ALA A 15 15.28 -1.74 26.79
C ALA A 15 15.32 -2.92 25.81
N ASP A 16 14.19 -3.20 25.17
CA ASP A 16 14.06 -4.27 24.19
C ASP A 16 13.73 -3.63 22.83
N PRO A 17 14.69 -3.60 21.91
CA PRO A 17 14.46 -3.07 20.57
C PRO A 17 13.65 -4.04 19.70
N THR A 18 13.42 -5.28 20.12
CA THR A 18 12.79 -6.33 19.30
C THR A 18 11.37 -5.95 18.85
N PRO A 19 10.46 -5.46 19.72
CA PRO A 19 9.13 -5.04 19.30
C PRO A 19 9.17 -3.85 18.34
N THR A 20 10.07 -2.89 18.59
CA THR A 20 10.26 -1.71 17.74
C THR A 20 10.83 -2.08 16.37
N ALA A 21 11.80 -3.00 16.32
CA ALA A 21 12.41 -3.50 15.10
C ALA A 21 11.42 -4.33 14.27
N ALA A 22 10.64 -5.20 14.92
CA ALA A 22 9.58 -5.98 14.27
C ALA A 22 8.53 -5.06 13.63
N MET A 23 8.04 -4.05 14.36
CA MET A 23 7.08 -3.08 13.85
C MET A 23 7.65 -2.27 12.67
N LYS A 24 8.94 -1.89 12.72
CA LYS A 24 9.62 -1.20 11.62
C LYS A 24 9.69 -2.05 10.36
N ASN A 25 9.97 -3.35 10.50
CA ASN A 25 10.04 -4.29 9.38
C ASN A 25 8.66 -4.49 8.73
N ILE A 26 7.62 -4.71 9.54
CA ILE A 26 6.23 -4.83 9.04
C ILE A 26 5.84 -3.58 8.24
N ARG A 27 6.07 -2.38 8.79
CA ARG A 27 5.77 -1.11 8.10
C ARG A 27 6.55 -0.93 6.79
N LYS A 28 7.77 -1.47 6.71
CA LYS A 28 8.59 -1.41 5.49
C LYS A 28 8.02 -2.35 4.42
N GLU A 29 7.64 -3.56 4.78
CA GLU A 29 7.06 -4.53 3.86
C GLU A 29 5.72 -4.04 3.29
N GLU A 30 4.84 -3.50 4.15
CA GLU A 30 3.56 -2.93 3.72
C GLU A 30 3.77 -1.77 2.73
N ARG A 31 4.75 -0.89 2.99
CA ARG A 31 5.08 0.20 2.07
C ARG A 31 5.63 -0.31 0.73
N GLN A 32 6.40 -1.40 0.73
CA GLN A 32 6.92 -2.00 -0.48
C GLN A 32 5.80 -2.65 -1.32
N LYS A 33 4.87 -3.37 -0.67
CA LYS A 33 3.68 -3.92 -1.31
C LYS A 33 2.85 -2.82 -1.96
N ASP A 34 2.58 -1.74 -1.21
CA ASP A 34 1.84 -0.59 -1.74
C ASP A 34 2.54 0.07 -2.93
N ALA A 35 3.86 0.23 -2.88
CA ALA A 35 4.63 0.79 -4.00
C ALA A 35 4.58 -0.11 -5.25
N ALA A 36 4.67 -1.43 -5.07
CA ALA A 36 4.55 -2.39 -6.17
C ALA A 36 3.16 -2.33 -6.82
N THR A 37 2.10 -2.24 -6.02
CA THR A 37 0.74 -2.09 -6.54
C THR A 37 0.55 -0.76 -7.27
N MET A 38 1.09 0.35 -6.75
CA MET A 38 1.05 1.64 -7.46
C MET A 38 1.77 1.59 -8.81
N LEU A 39 2.90 0.88 -8.89
CA LEU A 39 3.62 0.68 -10.15
C LEU A 39 2.76 -0.10 -11.16
N GLN A 40 2.10 -1.17 -10.73
CA GLN A 40 1.19 -1.94 -11.59
C GLN A 40 0.03 -1.09 -12.11
N ILE A 41 -0.59 -0.29 -11.23
CA ILE A 41 -1.66 0.65 -11.60
C ILE A 41 -1.17 1.68 -12.63
N SER A 42 0.04 2.20 -12.43
CA SER A 42 0.64 3.20 -13.33
C SER A 42 0.85 2.68 -14.76
N ILE A 43 1.04 1.37 -14.92
CA ILE A 43 1.18 0.70 -16.22
C ILE A 43 -0.20 0.34 -16.80
N LEU A 44 -1.11 -0.14 -15.95
CA LEU A 44 -2.41 -0.65 -16.38
C LEU A 44 -3.32 0.47 -16.92
N VAL A 45 -3.38 1.62 -16.23
CA VAL A 45 -4.29 2.72 -16.60
C VAL A 45 -4.01 3.26 -18.02
N PRO A 46 -2.75 3.56 -18.42
CA PRO A 46 -2.45 3.95 -19.79
C PRO A 46 -2.81 2.89 -20.83
N LEU A 47 -2.61 1.61 -20.52
CA LEU A 47 -2.97 0.52 -21.44
C LEU A 47 -4.48 0.42 -21.66
N LEU A 48 -5.27 0.53 -20.59
CA LEU A 48 -6.73 0.55 -20.69
C LEU A 48 -7.22 1.72 -21.52
N ARG A 49 -6.60 2.90 -21.37
CA ARG A 49 -6.91 4.07 -22.19
C ARG A 49 -6.60 3.83 -23.66
N GLN A 50 -5.41 3.30 -23.98
CA GLN A 50 -5.07 2.93 -25.36
C GLN A 50 -6.04 1.93 -25.98
N VAL A 51 -6.47 0.92 -25.21
CA VAL A 51 -7.46 -0.06 -25.69
C VAL A 51 -8.82 0.58 -25.92
N ALA A 52 -9.26 1.47 -25.04
CA ALA A 52 -10.50 2.23 -25.23
C ALA A 52 -10.43 3.07 -26.51
N ASP A 53 -9.33 3.81 -26.70
CA ASP A 53 -9.12 4.67 -27.87
C ASP A 53 -9.14 3.84 -29.16
N LEU A 54 -8.48 2.67 -29.18
CA LEU A 54 -8.51 1.74 -30.32
C LEU A 54 -9.90 1.18 -30.62
N ALA A 55 -10.73 1.02 -29.60
CA ALA A 55 -12.10 0.55 -29.74
C ALA A 55 -13.10 1.68 -30.07
N GLY A 56 -12.62 2.93 -30.21
CA GLY A 56 -13.46 4.10 -30.50
C GLY A 56 -14.21 4.65 -29.28
N PHE A 57 -13.77 4.33 -28.07
CA PHE A 57 -14.33 4.84 -26.82
C PHE A 57 -13.37 5.81 -26.14
N GLU A 58 -13.90 6.86 -25.53
CA GLU A 58 -13.11 7.82 -24.74
C GLU A 58 -13.39 7.66 -23.25
N ILE A 59 -12.33 7.59 -22.44
CA ILE A 59 -12.45 7.55 -20.98
C ILE A 59 -12.58 8.98 -20.45
N LEU A 60 -13.81 9.38 -20.15
CA LEU A 60 -14.22 10.72 -19.71
C LEU A 60 -13.85 11.07 -18.25
N GLY A 61 -13.43 10.09 -17.45
CA GLY A 61 -13.20 10.26 -16.01
C GLY A 61 -12.10 9.38 -15.46
N ARG A 62 -12.06 9.30 -14.12
CA ARG A 62 -11.10 8.43 -13.42
C ARG A 62 -11.57 6.97 -13.48
N ILE A 63 -10.63 6.06 -13.65
CA ILE A 63 -10.89 4.61 -13.68
C ILE A 63 -10.76 4.07 -12.25
N PRO A 64 -11.86 3.74 -11.56
CA PRO A 64 -11.76 3.08 -10.27
C PRO A 64 -11.21 1.65 -10.46
N LEU A 65 -10.21 1.29 -9.67
CA LEU A 65 -9.61 -0.03 -9.67
C LEU A 65 -9.82 -0.69 -8.31
N ARG A 66 -10.14 -1.97 -8.32
CA ARG A 66 -10.25 -2.79 -7.12
C ARG A 66 -9.36 -4.02 -7.26
N ASP A 67 -8.52 -4.25 -6.27
CA ASP A 67 -7.76 -5.48 -6.15
C ASP A 67 -8.73 -6.59 -5.72
N LYS A 68 -8.78 -7.68 -6.49
CA LYS A 68 -9.71 -8.79 -6.26
C LYS A 68 -9.35 -9.63 -5.03
N VAL A 69 -8.09 -9.63 -4.62
CA VAL A 69 -7.55 -10.42 -3.50
C VAL A 69 -7.63 -9.62 -2.21
N THR A 70 -7.10 -8.40 -2.21
CA THR A 70 -7.05 -7.56 -0.99
C THR A 70 -8.34 -6.77 -0.76
N GLY A 71 -9.16 -6.60 -1.80
CA GLY A 71 -10.36 -5.77 -1.74
C GLY A 71 -10.09 -4.27 -1.71
N LYS A 72 -8.82 -3.85 -1.75
CA LYS A 72 -8.41 -2.45 -1.74
C LYS A 72 -8.90 -1.75 -3.00
N GLU A 73 -9.43 -0.55 -2.82
CA GLU A 73 -9.97 0.28 -3.91
C GLU A 73 -9.09 1.50 -4.11
N TRP A 74 -8.77 1.77 -5.37
CA TRP A 74 -8.16 3.01 -5.82
C TRP A 74 -9.20 3.74 -6.67
N ARG A 75 -9.70 4.84 -6.14
CA ARG A 75 -10.64 5.74 -6.80
C ARG A 75 -9.94 6.99 -7.18
#